data_AF-A0A965PNJ9-F1
#
_entry.id   AF-A0A965PNJ9-F1
#
_cell.length_a   1.000
_cell.length_b   1.000
_cell.length_c   1.000
_cell.angle_alpha   90.00
_cell.angle_beta   90.00
_cell.angle_gamma   90.00
#
_symmetry.space_group_name_H-M   'P 1'
#
loop_
_entity.id
_entity.type
_entity.pdbx_description
1 polymer ?
#
loop_
_entity_poly.entity_id
_entity_poly.type
_entity_poly.pdbx_seq_one_letter_code
_entity_poly.pdbx_strand_id
1 'polypeptide(L)'
;MQRLTAGSSLEVNNMAQANFTPIQLYRSTTASAAPTAGNLADGELAINTNDGKLYYKDSGGTVQLIASKAGASGDVVGPASATDNAVVRFDGTTGKLVQNSVVTIADSTGDIAGAGSITSTSASGILTRAAATQDGVELIGRAGGSSSYKVTLTPATLGGNRTLTLPDTTGTVALTGSTVASFSAGSTGFTPNSATTGAVTLGGTLATTNGGTGLTSFTANQVFYASSTSAVAQSSNLLYSGTDLTVYGITVGRGVGALPSNTVVGANALSSSNTGTSLVAVGESALLSNTSGANSTAVGRYALYANITGGSNTASGFQALFSNTTASNNTAVGYQAAYSGVTAARVTAVGYQAARSNTTSETTAFGYSALYANTTGFYNTAIGRSSLSTNTTGDNNVGLGAESLNANTTGGQNIAIGTQALSSNTTASGGTAVGYQAGYSNTNVDSLTAVGYQAAYTANPTGGRIVAVGRQALYQTSTGTNNTGVGSYAFYTNSTGVKNSGFGDQAGYYQTGSDNTAIGSTALIGNVSGSSGSYNTAVGSAALFSNTTASNNTAVGYQAG
;
A
#
# COMPACT_ATOMS: atom_id res chain seq x y z
N MET A 1 -14.91 -119.01 30.19
CA MET A 1 -13.55 -118.44 30.35
C MET A 1 -12.77 -119.31 31.33
N GLN A 2 -11.93 -120.23 30.84
CA GLN A 2 -10.92 -120.87 31.68
C GLN A 2 -9.80 -119.85 31.94
N ARG A 3 -9.48 -119.57 33.20
CA ARG A 3 -8.24 -118.86 33.56
C ARG A 3 -7.09 -119.86 33.38
N LEU A 4 -6.30 -119.71 32.33
CA LEU A 4 -5.08 -120.50 32.10
C LEU A 4 -4.05 -120.20 33.20
N THR A 5 -3.68 -121.22 33.96
CA THR A 5 -2.57 -121.20 34.92
C THR A 5 -1.23 -121.35 34.20
N ALA A 6 -0.14 -120.87 34.80
CA ALA A 6 1.19 -120.92 34.18
C ALA A 6 1.57 -122.34 33.74
N GLY A 7 2.00 -122.51 32.48
CA GLY A 7 2.36 -123.81 31.90
C GLY A 7 1.22 -124.63 31.28
N SER A 8 0.01 -124.07 31.14
CA SER A 8 -1.10 -124.74 30.45
C SER A 8 -1.32 -124.18 29.04
N SER A 9 -1.63 -125.05 28.08
CA SER A 9 -2.05 -124.71 26.72
C SER A 9 -3.57 -124.75 26.59
N LEU A 10 -4.13 -123.85 25.77
CA LEU A 10 -5.54 -123.89 25.38
C LEU A 10 -5.63 -124.28 23.91
N GLU A 11 -5.98 -125.53 23.65
CA GLU A 11 -6.35 -125.96 22.29
C GLU A 11 -7.81 -125.59 22.02
N VAL A 12 -8.03 -124.54 21.22
CA VAL A 12 -9.36 -124.23 20.68
C VAL A 12 -9.56 -125.05 19.41
N ASN A 13 -9.85 -126.34 19.58
CA ASN A 13 -10.06 -127.26 18.48
C ASN A 13 -11.54 -127.28 18.10
N ASN A 14 -11.99 -126.37 17.23
CA ASN A 14 -13.36 -126.45 16.71
C ASN A 14 -13.58 -125.93 15.29
N MET A 15 -12.63 -126.14 14.37
CA MET A 15 -12.94 -126.21 12.93
C MET A 15 -11.97 -127.17 12.25
N ALA A 16 -12.44 -128.38 11.92
CA ALA A 16 -11.72 -129.33 11.10
C ALA A 16 -11.62 -128.81 9.65
N GLN A 17 -10.57 -128.06 9.35
CA GLN A 17 -10.07 -127.84 8.00
C GLN A 17 -8.59 -128.22 7.96
N ALA A 18 -8.25 -129.12 7.04
CA ALA A 18 -7.05 -129.98 7.08
C ALA A 18 -5.69 -129.28 6.88
N ASN A 19 -5.57 -127.95 6.99
CA ASN A 19 -4.34 -127.21 6.66
C ASN A 19 -3.99 -126.06 7.63
N PHE A 20 -4.54 -126.03 8.84
CA PHE A 20 -4.12 -125.06 9.87
C PHE A 20 -3.48 -125.76 11.06
N THR A 21 -2.21 -125.45 11.31
CA THR A 21 -1.58 -125.70 12.61
C THR A 21 -2.29 -124.83 13.64
N PRO A 22 -2.86 -125.39 14.73
CA PRO A 22 -3.52 -124.58 15.74
C PRO A 22 -2.54 -123.56 16.34
N ILE A 23 -2.95 -122.30 16.42
CA ILE A 23 -2.17 -121.27 17.11
C ILE A 23 -2.25 -121.57 18.61
N GLN A 24 -1.19 -122.16 19.16
CA GLN A 24 -1.03 -122.35 20.60
C GLN A 24 -0.64 -121.00 21.21
N LEU A 25 -1.48 -120.46 22.08
CA LEU A 25 -1.18 -119.23 22.84
C LEU A 25 -0.51 -119.63 24.14
N TYR A 26 0.81 -119.45 24.22
CA TYR A 26 1.59 -119.77 25.41
C TYR A 26 1.72 -118.55 26.33
N ARG A 27 1.45 -118.73 27.62
CA ARG A 27 1.85 -117.76 28.65
C ARG A 27 3.25 -118.11 29.12
N SER A 28 4.22 -117.26 28.81
CA SER A 28 5.61 -117.44 29.26
C SER A 28 5.69 -117.57 30.79
N THR A 29 6.44 -118.57 31.26
CA THR A 29 6.69 -118.83 32.69
C THR A 29 7.82 -117.98 33.27
N THR A 30 8.60 -117.29 32.43
CA THR A 30 9.67 -116.36 32.83
C THR A 30 9.19 -114.91 32.73
N ALA A 31 8.49 -114.44 33.77
CA ALA A 31 7.80 -113.15 33.82
C ALA A 31 8.71 -111.89 33.88
N SER A 32 9.96 -111.95 33.44
CA SER A 32 10.91 -110.83 33.56
C SER A 32 11.79 -110.55 32.34
N ALA A 33 11.68 -111.31 31.24
CA ALA A 33 12.46 -111.07 30.01
C ALA A 33 11.66 -111.38 28.74
N ALA A 34 12.09 -110.83 27.59
CA ALA A 34 11.55 -111.19 26.29
C ALA A 34 11.76 -112.69 26.00
N PRO A 35 10.77 -113.40 25.43
CA PRO A 35 10.89 -114.83 25.17
C PRO A 35 12.05 -115.12 24.20
N THR A 36 12.85 -116.12 24.53
CA THR A 36 13.95 -116.60 23.67
C THR A 36 13.47 -117.71 22.74
N ALA A 37 14.25 -118.06 21.72
CA ALA A 37 13.91 -119.13 20.76
C ALA A 37 13.63 -120.50 21.41
N GLY A 38 14.19 -120.77 22.59
CA GLY A 38 13.91 -121.99 23.37
C GLY A 38 12.61 -121.93 24.17
N ASN A 39 11.97 -120.76 24.27
CA ASN A 39 10.71 -120.57 25.01
C ASN A 39 9.47 -120.73 24.13
N LEU A 40 9.61 -120.77 22.80
CA LEU A 40 8.52 -120.85 21.83
C LEU A 40 8.82 -121.91 20.76
N ALA A 41 7.82 -122.68 20.37
CA ALA A 41 7.85 -123.47 19.15
C ALA A 41 7.64 -122.58 17.92
N ASP A 42 8.04 -123.06 16.74
CA ASP A 42 7.90 -122.30 15.50
C ASP A 42 6.41 -122.06 15.19
N GLY A 43 6.04 -120.82 14.89
CA GLY A 43 4.65 -120.42 14.66
C GLY A 43 3.89 -119.99 15.93
N GLU A 44 4.48 -120.09 17.13
CA GLU A 44 3.81 -119.68 18.37
C GLU A 44 3.85 -118.17 18.61
N LEU A 45 2.79 -117.65 19.22
CA LEU A 45 2.69 -116.27 19.71
C LEU A 45 2.79 -116.25 21.24
N ALA A 46 3.55 -115.27 21.75
CA ALA A 46 3.64 -114.99 23.17
C ALA A 46 3.36 -113.53 23.48
N ILE A 47 2.59 -113.30 24.54
CA ILE A 47 2.42 -111.98 25.14
C ILE A 47 3.31 -111.93 26.38
N ASN A 48 4.24 -110.98 26.41
CA ASN A 48 4.99 -110.69 27.63
C ASN A 48 4.14 -109.79 28.53
N THR A 49 3.72 -110.33 29.67
CA THR A 49 2.83 -109.61 30.60
C THR A 49 3.51 -108.47 31.35
N ASN A 50 4.85 -108.36 31.30
CA ASN A 50 5.59 -107.30 31.98
C ASN A 50 5.70 -106.02 31.13
N ASP A 51 5.96 -106.15 29.82
CA ASP A 51 6.11 -105.00 28.91
C ASP A 51 4.89 -104.78 27.99
N GLY A 52 3.91 -105.70 27.98
CA GLY A 52 2.70 -105.61 27.18
C GLY A 52 2.93 -105.77 25.67
N LYS A 53 4.07 -106.33 25.27
CA LYS A 53 4.43 -106.53 23.86
C LYS A 53 4.04 -107.92 23.36
N LEU A 54 3.76 -108.01 22.07
CA LEU A 54 3.42 -109.24 21.36
C LEU A 54 4.60 -109.74 20.53
N TYR A 55 5.00 -110.99 20.79
CA TYR A 55 6.12 -111.66 20.15
C TYR A 55 5.65 -112.88 19.36
N TYR A 56 6.38 -113.22 18.30
CA TYR A 56 6.15 -114.39 17.44
C TYR A 56 7.47 -115.03 17.05
N LYS A 57 7.52 -116.37 17.04
CA LYS A 57 8.65 -117.11 16.49
C LYS A 57 8.38 -117.51 15.05
N ASP A 58 9.16 -116.99 14.11
CA ASP A 58 9.06 -117.37 12.71
C ASP A 58 9.52 -118.81 12.47
N SER A 59 9.18 -119.36 11.30
CA SER A 59 9.61 -120.69 10.86
C SER A 59 11.12 -120.81 10.63
N GLY A 60 11.87 -119.71 10.77
CA GLY A 60 13.33 -119.65 10.73
C GLY A 60 13.97 -119.75 12.12
N GLY A 61 13.18 -119.93 13.18
CA GLY A 61 13.67 -120.11 14.53
C GLY A 61 13.82 -118.81 15.34
N THR A 62 13.49 -117.65 14.77
CA THR A 62 13.79 -116.32 15.37
C THR A 62 12.54 -115.71 16.01
N VAL A 63 12.69 -115.13 17.21
CA VAL A 63 11.59 -114.41 17.90
C VAL A 63 11.61 -112.93 17.53
N GLN A 64 10.48 -112.41 17.01
CA GLN A 64 10.32 -111.01 16.57
C GLN A 64 9.23 -110.26 17.36
N LEU A 65 9.38 -108.93 17.45
CA LEU A 65 8.37 -108.00 18.02
C LEU A 65 7.42 -107.53 16.91
N ILE A 66 6.11 -107.75 17.07
CA ILE A 66 5.13 -107.38 16.03
C ILE A 66 4.30 -106.17 16.44
N ALA A 67 4.04 -106.00 17.74
CA ALA A 67 3.30 -104.87 18.26
C ALA A 67 3.79 -104.48 19.65
N SER A 68 3.87 -103.17 19.89
CA SER A 68 4.09 -102.59 21.21
C SER A 68 3.06 -101.49 21.48
N LYS A 69 2.69 -101.29 22.74
CA LYS A 69 1.84 -100.17 23.14
C LYS A 69 2.65 -98.87 23.03
N ALA A 70 2.43 -98.12 21.95
CA ALA A 70 3.07 -96.83 21.73
C ALA A 70 2.53 -95.76 22.70
N GLY A 71 3.43 -95.10 23.42
CA GLY A 71 3.14 -93.91 24.22
C GLY A 71 3.25 -92.64 23.39
N ALA A 72 2.26 -91.75 23.56
CA ALA A 72 2.23 -90.31 23.26
C ALA A 72 3.21 -89.75 22.20
N SER A 73 2.78 -89.70 20.95
CA SER A 73 2.97 -88.60 19.97
C SER A 73 2.70 -89.19 18.58
N GLY A 74 1.49 -88.97 18.07
CA GLY A 74 1.04 -89.54 16.80
C GLY A 74 1.48 -88.70 15.63
N ASP A 75 2.45 -89.19 14.86
CA ASP A 75 2.62 -88.84 13.45
C ASP A 75 2.42 -90.10 12.61
N VAL A 76 1.48 -90.03 11.67
CA VAL A 76 1.30 -91.02 10.62
C VAL A 76 2.16 -90.57 9.44
N VAL A 77 3.35 -91.15 9.30
CA VAL A 77 4.20 -90.93 8.13
C VAL A 77 3.63 -91.78 6.98
N GLY A 78 2.97 -91.12 6.02
CA GLY A 78 2.63 -91.73 4.74
C GLY A 78 3.89 -92.05 3.93
N PRO A 79 3.84 -93.02 3.01
CA PRO A 79 5.02 -93.47 2.27
C PRO A 79 5.65 -92.34 1.44
N ALA A 80 6.99 -92.41 1.29
CA ALA A 80 7.83 -91.38 0.66
C ALA A 80 7.54 -91.08 -0.82
N SER A 81 6.48 -91.63 -1.41
CA SER A 81 6.12 -91.54 -2.83
C SER A 81 4.92 -90.64 -3.15
N ALA A 82 4.38 -89.85 -2.20
CA ALA A 82 3.27 -88.94 -2.47
C ALA A 82 3.73 -87.65 -3.19
N THR A 83 3.26 -87.43 -4.42
CA THR A 83 3.58 -86.29 -5.30
C THR A 83 2.56 -85.14 -5.25
N ASP A 84 1.66 -85.11 -4.27
CA ASP A 84 0.65 -84.06 -4.17
C ASP A 84 1.23 -82.77 -3.53
N ASN A 85 1.34 -81.72 -4.35
CA ASN A 85 1.95 -80.42 -4.03
C ASN A 85 0.99 -79.46 -3.30
N ALA A 86 -0.16 -79.92 -2.81
CA ALA A 86 -1.15 -79.07 -2.14
C ALA A 86 -0.93 -78.91 -0.62
N VAL A 87 0.08 -79.55 -0.03
CA VAL A 87 0.37 -79.43 1.41
C VAL A 87 1.46 -78.39 1.63
N VAL A 88 1.07 -77.32 2.32
CA VAL A 88 1.97 -76.26 2.78
C VAL A 88 3.09 -76.86 3.64
N ARG A 89 4.34 -76.78 3.16
CA ARG A 89 5.51 -77.27 3.90
C ARG A 89 6.11 -76.14 4.73
N PHE A 90 6.15 -76.35 6.04
CA PHE A 90 6.90 -75.52 6.97
C PHE A 90 8.24 -76.19 7.26
N ASP A 91 9.32 -75.40 7.30
CA ASP A 91 10.60 -75.87 7.79
C ASP A 91 10.48 -76.19 9.29
N GLY A 92 10.67 -77.46 9.65
CA GLY A 92 10.59 -77.94 11.04
C GLY A 92 11.67 -77.38 11.98
N THR A 93 12.64 -76.63 11.46
CA THR A 93 13.70 -75.99 12.25
C THR A 93 13.44 -74.49 12.45
N THR A 94 12.86 -73.79 11.46
CA THR A 94 12.68 -72.33 11.50
C THR A 94 11.23 -71.87 11.53
N GLY A 95 10.26 -72.75 11.30
CA GLY A 95 8.83 -72.43 11.25
C GLY A 95 8.40 -71.58 10.05
N LYS A 96 9.27 -71.38 9.05
CA LYS A 96 8.97 -70.59 7.85
C LYS A 96 8.44 -71.46 6.70
N LEU A 97 7.63 -70.84 5.84
CA LEU A 97 7.11 -71.44 4.60
C LEU A 97 8.23 -71.71 3.59
N VAL A 98 8.33 -72.95 3.12
CA VAL A 98 9.31 -73.34 2.10
C VAL A 98 8.69 -73.16 0.70
N GLN A 99 8.64 -71.91 0.25
CA GLN A 99 8.44 -71.42 -1.14
C GLN A 99 7.10 -71.72 -1.89
N ASN A 100 6.63 -70.67 -2.61
CA ASN A 100 5.65 -70.65 -3.72
C ASN A 100 4.26 -71.28 -3.54
N SER A 101 3.70 -71.27 -2.32
CA SER A 101 2.25 -71.50 -2.16
C SER A 101 1.52 -70.16 -2.05
N VAL A 102 0.63 -69.86 -3.01
CA VAL A 102 -0.29 -68.71 -2.93
C VAL A 102 -1.28 -68.97 -1.81
N VAL A 103 -1.29 -68.11 -0.78
CA VAL A 103 -2.28 -68.17 0.30
C VAL A 103 -3.30 -67.06 0.08
N THR A 104 -4.55 -67.44 -0.17
CA THR A 104 -5.69 -66.53 -0.07
C THR A 104 -6.26 -66.64 1.33
N ILE A 105 -5.96 -65.68 2.20
CA ILE A 105 -6.59 -65.57 3.52
C ILE A 105 -7.88 -64.77 3.33
N ALA A 106 -9.03 -65.45 3.32
CA ALA A 106 -10.32 -64.79 3.46
C ALA A 106 -10.55 -64.53 4.96
N ASP A 107 -10.13 -63.37 5.45
CA ASP A 107 -10.45 -62.91 6.79
C ASP A 107 -11.60 -61.90 6.72
N SER A 108 -12.77 -62.29 7.25
CA SER A 108 -13.95 -61.43 7.39
C SER A 108 -13.97 -60.65 8.72
N THR A 109 -12.92 -60.75 9.53
CA THR A 109 -12.79 -60.11 10.85
C THR A 109 -11.65 -59.08 10.95
N GLY A 110 -10.79 -58.96 9.93
CA GLY A 110 -9.97 -57.77 9.69
C GLY A 110 -8.68 -57.64 10.51
N ASP A 111 -8.13 -58.71 11.08
CA ASP A 111 -6.92 -58.65 11.91
C ASP A 111 -5.83 -59.62 11.42
N ILE A 112 -4.98 -59.14 10.49
CA ILE A 112 -3.68 -59.76 10.22
C ILE A 112 -2.62 -58.94 10.98
N ALA A 113 -2.44 -59.27 12.26
CA ALA A 113 -1.36 -58.73 13.09
C ALA A 113 -0.05 -59.49 12.82
N GLY A 114 0.81 -58.92 11.98
CA GLY A 114 2.16 -59.45 11.74
C GLY A 114 3.00 -58.48 10.94
N ALA A 115 4.14 -58.05 11.49
CA ALA A 115 5.10 -57.16 10.85
C ALA A 115 5.82 -57.90 9.70
N GLY A 116 5.20 -57.89 8.51
CA GLY A 116 5.77 -58.40 7.27
C GLY A 116 5.10 -57.72 6.08
N SER A 117 5.91 -57.15 5.19
CA SER A 117 5.44 -56.44 3.97
C SER A 117 4.67 -57.38 3.05
N ILE A 118 3.46 -56.99 2.63
CA ILE A 118 2.71 -57.63 1.54
C ILE A 118 2.78 -56.69 0.33
N THR A 119 3.50 -57.08 -0.72
CA THR A 119 3.52 -56.40 -2.01
C THR A 119 2.49 -57.04 -2.95
N SER A 120 1.49 -56.27 -3.41
CA SER A 120 0.57 -56.67 -4.48
C SER A 120 1.15 -56.23 -5.84
N THR A 121 1.24 -57.16 -6.79
CA THR A 121 1.78 -56.93 -8.15
C THR A 121 0.72 -57.00 -9.26
N SER A 122 -0.58 -56.82 -8.97
CA SER A 122 -1.61 -56.83 -10.02
C SER A 122 -2.29 -55.47 -10.23
N ALA A 123 -2.33 -55.04 -11.50
CA ALA A 123 -2.90 -53.79 -11.98
C ALA A 123 -4.44 -53.78 -12.06
N SER A 124 -5.12 -54.50 -11.17
CA SER A 124 -6.58 -54.51 -11.06
C SER A 124 -6.95 -54.27 -9.61
N GLY A 125 -7.42 -53.05 -9.34
CA GLY A 125 -7.58 -52.51 -8.00
C GLY A 125 -8.50 -53.35 -7.12
N ILE A 126 -7.91 -53.91 -6.05
CA ILE A 126 -8.34 -53.87 -4.66
C ILE A 126 -7.03 -54.02 -3.86
N LEU A 127 -6.62 -52.96 -3.17
CA LEU A 127 -5.56 -53.01 -2.16
C LEU A 127 -6.23 -52.83 -0.81
N THR A 128 -6.44 -53.92 -0.09
CA THR A 128 -6.71 -53.87 1.35
C THR A 128 -5.40 -54.00 2.11
N ARG A 129 -5.09 -52.93 2.85
CA ARG A 129 -3.95 -52.66 3.73
C ARG A 129 -2.65 -52.23 3.03
N ALA A 130 -2.48 -50.91 2.87
CA ALA A 130 -1.16 -50.31 2.84
C ALA A 130 -0.55 -50.42 4.25
N ALA A 131 0.68 -50.94 4.30
CA ALA A 131 1.40 -51.24 5.51
C ALA A 131 1.52 -50.04 6.45
N ALA A 132 1.43 -50.32 7.76
CA ALA A 132 1.83 -49.41 8.81
C ALA A 132 3.28 -48.95 8.59
N THR A 133 3.47 -47.69 8.21
CA THR A 133 4.72 -46.96 8.44
C THR A 133 4.58 -46.23 9.77
N GLN A 134 4.93 -46.92 10.86
CA GLN A 134 5.16 -46.50 12.27
C GLN A 134 4.33 -45.39 12.96
N ASP A 135 3.42 -44.69 12.31
CA ASP A 135 2.96 -43.38 12.77
C ASP A 135 1.48 -43.09 12.39
N GLY A 136 0.62 -44.10 12.44
CA GLY A 136 -0.83 -43.92 12.66
C GLY A 136 -1.67 -43.16 11.63
N VAL A 137 -1.29 -43.08 10.35
CA VAL A 137 -2.17 -42.48 9.30
C VAL A 137 -2.91 -43.61 8.57
N GLU A 138 -4.23 -43.70 8.81
CA GLU A 138 -5.11 -44.61 8.08
C GLU A 138 -5.69 -43.92 6.83
N LEU A 139 -5.28 -44.40 5.65
CA LEU A 139 -5.83 -43.96 4.36
C LEU A 139 -7.04 -44.84 4.02
N ILE A 140 -8.25 -44.35 4.31
CA ILE A 140 -9.48 -45.02 3.89
C ILE A 140 -9.74 -44.61 2.43
N GLY A 141 -9.69 -45.58 1.52
CA GLY A 141 -9.73 -45.37 0.07
C GLY A 141 -10.99 -44.67 -0.46
N ARG A 142 -10.96 -44.33 -1.75
CA ARG A 142 -12.04 -43.64 -2.50
C ARG A 142 -13.41 -44.28 -2.26
N ALA A 143 -14.29 -43.59 -1.54
CA ALA A 143 -15.72 -43.85 -1.60
C ALA A 143 -16.25 -43.36 -2.96
N GLY A 144 -17.10 -44.17 -3.60
CA GLY A 144 -17.49 -44.05 -5.01
C GLY A 144 -17.73 -42.61 -5.52
N GLY A 145 -17.15 -42.33 -6.69
CA GLY A 145 -17.54 -41.22 -7.57
C GLY A 145 -17.11 -39.79 -7.20
N SER A 146 -16.63 -39.52 -5.98
CA SER A 146 -16.21 -38.15 -5.60
C SER A 146 -14.68 -38.00 -5.60
N SER A 147 -14.18 -36.89 -6.12
CA SER A 147 -12.74 -36.55 -6.21
C SER A 147 -12.10 -36.20 -4.86
N SER A 148 -12.54 -36.77 -3.73
CA SER A 148 -12.12 -36.35 -2.39
C SER A 148 -11.73 -37.54 -1.52
N TYR A 149 -10.55 -37.46 -0.89
CA TYR A 149 -10.10 -38.43 0.12
C TYR A 149 -10.57 -37.96 1.51
N LYS A 150 -11.21 -38.84 2.27
CA LYS A 150 -11.57 -38.55 3.67
C LYS A 150 -10.49 -39.14 4.58
N VAL A 151 -9.64 -38.28 5.13
CA VAL A 151 -8.62 -38.65 6.11
C VAL A 151 -9.15 -38.29 7.50
N THR A 152 -9.27 -39.29 8.39
CA THR A 152 -9.63 -39.06 9.79
C THR A 152 -8.39 -39.26 10.64
N LEU A 153 -7.93 -38.20 11.30
CA LEU A 153 -6.83 -38.27 12.25
C LEU A 153 -7.44 -38.33 13.65
N THR A 154 -7.31 -39.46 14.34
CA THR A 154 -7.80 -39.63 15.71
C THR A 154 -6.82 -38.98 16.68
N PRO A 155 -7.22 -37.92 17.40
CA PRO A 155 -6.29 -37.13 18.21
C PRO A 155 -6.12 -37.77 19.58
N ALA A 156 -5.06 -38.56 19.78
CA ALA A 156 -4.67 -38.91 21.15
C ALA A 156 -3.17 -39.15 21.38
N THR A 157 -2.35 -39.48 20.37
CA THR A 157 -0.97 -39.93 20.66
C THR A 157 0.08 -39.58 19.60
N LEU A 158 -0.17 -38.61 18.73
CA LEU A 158 0.75 -38.30 17.62
C LEU A 158 1.47 -36.96 17.87
N GLY A 159 2.72 -37.03 18.35
CA GLY A 159 3.65 -35.91 18.36
C GLY A 159 4.67 -36.02 17.22
N GLY A 160 4.81 -34.98 16.40
CA GLY A 160 5.79 -34.89 15.30
C GLY A 160 5.23 -34.36 13.98
N ASN A 161 6.08 -33.77 13.13
CA ASN A 161 5.72 -33.35 11.76
C ASN A 161 5.48 -34.59 10.89
N ARG A 162 4.35 -34.65 10.17
CA ARG A 162 3.97 -35.79 9.31
C ARG A 162 3.67 -35.31 7.90
N THR A 163 4.12 -36.08 6.89
CA THR A 163 3.89 -35.78 5.47
C THR A 163 2.76 -36.65 4.94
N LEU A 164 1.67 -36.02 4.47
CA LEU A 164 0.57 -36.69 3.78
C LEU A 164 0.77 -36.54 2.26
N THR A 165 1.06 -37.65 1.57
CA THR A 165 1.19 -37.67 0.10
C THR A 165 -0.08 -38.24 -0.52
N LEU A 166 -0.78 -37.43 -1.31
CA LEU A 166 -1.97 -37.89 -2.04
C LEU A 166 -1.61 -38.38 -3.45
N PRO A 167 -2.25 -39.45 -3.96
CA PRO A 167 -1.90 -40.01 -5.28
C PRO A 167 -2.36 -39.18 -6.49
N ASP A 168 -3.23 -38.18 -6.31
CA ASP A 168 -3.71 -37.32 -7.41
C ASP A 168 -3.70 -35.83 -7.04
N THR A 169 -3.51 -34.99 -8.06
CA THR A 169 -3.34 -33.53 -7.98
C THR A 169 -4.67 -32.75 -7.95
N THR A 170 -5.82 -33.42 -7.78
CA THR A 170 -7.14 -32.79 -7.95
C THR A 170 -8.06 -32.87 -6.74
N GLY A 171 -7.69 -33.60 -5.69
CA GLY A 171 -8.55 -33.77 -4.51
C GLY A 171 -8.48 -32.67 -3.46
N THR A 172 -9.65 -32.25 -2.96
CA THR A 172 -9.78 -31.35 -1.80
C THR A 172 -9.58 -32.14 -0.50
N VAL A 173 -8.72 -31.66 0.40
CA VAL A 173 -8.51 -32.23 1.74
C VAL A 173 -9.26 -31.38 2.77
N ALA A 174 -10.24 -31.96 3.44
CA ALA A 174 -10.93 -31.32 4.56
C ALA A 174 -10.41 -31.90 5.89
N LEU A 175 -9.62 -31.11 6.64
CA LEU A 175 -9.17 -31.47 7.98
C LEU A 175 -10.17 -30.91 9.01
N THR A 176 -10.81 -31.77 9.80
CA THR A 176 -11.73 -31.36 10.87
C THR A 176 -11.16 -31.76 12.23
N GLY A 177 -11.01 -30.79 13.14
CA GLY A 177 -10.63 -31.05 14.54
C GLY A 177 -9.13 -31.22 14.84
N SER A 178 -8.22 -30.74 13.99
CA SER A 178 -6.76 -30.78 14.26
C SER A 178 -6.08 -29.45 13.92
N THR A 179 -5.08 -29.07 14.73
CA THR A 179 -4.23 -27.91 14.50
C THR A 179 -3.17 -28.27 13.44
N VAL A 180 -3.17 -27.58 12.30
CA VAL A 180 -2.18 -27.84 11.23
C VAL A 180 -0.92 -27.03 11.51
N ALA A 181 0.22 -27.71 11.70
CA ALA A 181 1.50 -27.06 11.99
C ALA A 181 2.17 -26.44 10.74
N SER A 182 1.95 -27.00 9.55
CA SER A 182 2.46 -26.49 8.27
C SER A 182 1.66 -27.04 7.07
N PHE A 183 1.65 -26.29 5.97
CA PHE A 183 1.06 -26.71 4.68
C PHE A 183 2.12 -26.66 3.57
N SER A 184 2.05 -27.59 2.61
CA SER A 184 2.82 -27.60 1.37
C SER A 184 1.83 -27.79 0.21
N ALA A 185 1.74 -26.81 -0.69
CA ALA A 185 0.82 -26.87 -1.83
C ALA A 185 1.55 -27.35 -3.10
N GLY A 186 0.91 -28.26 -3.82
CA GLY A 186 1.19 -28.48 -5.25
C GLY A 186 0.67 -27.33 -6.11
N SER A 187 0.83 -27.43 -7.42
CA SER A 187 0.81 -26.37 -8.45
C SER A 187 -0.42 -25.46 -8.60
N THR A 188 -1.44 -25.51 -7.73
CA THR A 188 -2.72 -24.81 -7.93
C THR A 188 -3.12 -23.79 -6.84
N GLY A 189 -2.29 -23.52 -5.83
CA GLY A 189 -2.48 -22.38 -4.90
C GLY A 189 -3.70 -22.49 -3.95
N PHE A 190 -3.77 -21.58 -2.96
CA PHE A 190 -4.74 -21.61 -1.87
C PHE A 190 -6.07 -20.91 -2.24
N THR A 191 -7.21 -21.58 -2.00
CA THR A 191 -8.54 -20.96 -1.97
C THR A 191 -9.19 -21.18 -0.60
N PRO A 192 -9.34 -20.16 0.26
CA PRO A 192 -9.99 -20.33 1.56
C PRO A 192 -11.52 -20.37 1.40
N ASN A 193 -12.13 -21.45 1.89
CA ASN A 193 -13.56 -21.51 2.19
C ASN A 193 -13.80 -20.85 3.56
N SER A 194 -14.40 -19.66 3.53
CA SER A 194 -14.96 -18.90 4.66
C SER A 194 -13.99 -18.46 5.76
N ALA A 195 -13.58 -17.18 5.71
CA ALA A 195 -12.73 -16.58 6.74
C ALA A 195 -13.55 -16.02 7.92
N THR A 196 -13.41 -16.62 9.11
CA THR A 196 -13.60 -15.92 10.38
C THR A 196 -12.26 -15.37 10.87
N THR A 197 -12.27 -14.13 11.32
CA THR A 197 -11.16 -13.35 11.88
C THR A 197 -10.32 -14.13 12.90
N GLY A 198 -9.25 -14.76 12.42
CA GLY A 198 -8.18 -15.34 13.22
C GLY A 198 -6.94 -15.42 12.33
N ALA A 199 -5.82 -14.85 12.78
CA ALA A 199 -4.58 -14.85 11.99
C ALA A 199 -4.13 -16.29 11.71
N VAL A 200 -3.93 -16.63 10.43
CA VAL A 200 -3.32 -17.89 10.01
C VAL A 200 -1.81 -17.71 10.07
N THR A 201 -1.18 -18.21 11.13
CA THR A 201 0.28 -18.27 11.22
C THR A 201 0.77 -19.45 10.39
N LEU A 202 1.38 -19.17 9.24
CA LEU A 202 2.00 -20.19 8.38
C LEU A 202 3.38 -20.57 8.95
N GLY A 203 3.49 -21.75 9.56
CA GLY A 203 4.77 -22.36 9.90
C GLY A 203 5.40 -23.05 8.68
N GLY A 204 5.85 -22.30 7.68
CA GLY A 204 6.56 -22.86 6.51
C GLY A 204 6.49 -22.04 5.22
N THR A 205 7.24 -22.48 4.19
CA THR A 205 7.33 -21.83 2.88
C THR A 205 6.02 -21.90 2.08
N LEU A 206 5.48 -20.74 1.73
CA LEU A 206 4.37 -20.60 0.78
C LEU A 206 4.88 -20.76 -0.66
N ALA A 207 4.80 -21.98 -1.20
CA ALA A 207 5.12 -22.26 -2.59
C ALA A 207 3.95 -21.88 -3.50
N THR A 208 4.19 -21.01 -4.48
CA THR A 208 3.30 -20.76 -5.63
C THR A 208 4.08 -21.03 -6.91
N THR A 209 3.36 -21.25 -8.00
CA THR A 209 3.70 -22.17 -9.09
C THR A 209 4.86 -21.78 -10.02
N ASN A 210 5.73 -20.84 -9.65
CA ASN A 210 6.91 -20.49 -10.45
C ASN A 210 8.19 -20.44 -9.60
N GLY A 211 8.83 -21.60 -9.42
CA GLY A 211 10.29 -21.78 -9.42
C GLY A 211 11.19 -21.01 -8.43
N GLY A 212 10.68 -20.25 -7.47
CA GLY A 212 11.50 -19.51 -6.51
C GLY A 212 11.57 -20.14 -5.12
N THR A 213 12.71 -19.99 -4.44
CA THR A 213 12.90 -20.32 -3.01
C THR A 213 12.00 -19.44 -2.14
N GLY A 214 10.77 -19.87 -1.87
CA GLY A 214 9.83 -19.11 -1.05
C GLY A 214 10.32 -18.95 0.40
N LEU A 215 10.02 -17.81 1.01
CA LEU A 215 10.40 -17.53 2.40
C LEU A 215 9.71 -18.46 3.41
N THR A 216 10.46 -18.90 4.42
CA THR A 216 10.05 -19.87 5.46
C THR A 216 9.45 -19.22 6.71
N SER A 217 9.49 -17.89 6.85
CA SER A 217 8.95 -17.16 8.01
C SER A 217 8.43 -15.78 7.61
N PHE A 218 7.39 -15.32 8.32
CA PHE A 218 6.72 -14.05 8.11
C PHE A 218 6.81 -13.23 9.40
N THR A 219 7.24 -11.98 9.31
CA THR A 219 7.09 -11.03 10.42
C THR A 219 5.84 -10.20 10.21
N ALA A 220 5.25 -9.70 11.30
CA ALA A 220 4.15 -8.74 11.20
C ALA A 220 4.59 -7.56 10.30
N ASN A 221 3.63 -6.90 9.63
CA ASN A 221 3.87 -5.66 8.89
C ASN A 221 4.64 -5.78 7.55
N GLN A 222 4.79 -6.98 7.02
CA GLN A 222 5.40 -7.22 5.70
C GLN A 222 4.38 -7.26 4.57
N VAL A 223 4.71 -6.64 3.43
CA VAL A 223 3.92 -6.70 2.20
C VAL A 223 4.52 -7.73 1.25
N PHE A 224 3.69 -8.68 0.84
CA PHE A 224 4.04 -9.77 -0.07
C PHE A 224 3.60 -9.45 -1.50
N TYR A 225 4.46 -9.73 -2.48
CA TYR A 225 4.12 -9.62 -3.90
C TYR A 225 4.58 -10.86 -4.69
N ALA A 226 3.85 -11.17 -5.75
CA ALA A 226 4.27 -12.17 -6.74
C ALA A 226 5.26 -11.53 -7.71
N SER A 227 6.42 -12.16 -7.93
CA SER A 227 7.40 -11.72 -8.94
C SER A 227 7.48 -12.75 -10.07
N SER A 228 8.11 -12.37 -11.19
CA SER A 228 8.38 -13.31 -12.31
C SER A 228 9.37 -14.42 -11.95
N THR A 229 10.04 -14.34 -10.79
CA THR A 229 11.09 -15.27 -10.34
C THR A 229 10.82 -15.89 -8.97
N SER A 230 9.75 -15.50 -8.26
CA SER A 230 9.44 -16.02 -6.92
C SER A 230 7.94 -15.93 -6.60
N ALA A 231 7.48 -16.99 -5.96
CA ALA A 231 6.10 -17.21 -5.55
C ALA A 231 5.51 -16.12 -4.64
N VAL A 232 6.31 -15.71 -3.66
CA VAL A 232 6.02 -14.70 -2.63
C VAL A 232 7.36 -14.11 -2.20
N ALA A 233 7.66 -12.88 -2.64
CA ALA A 233 8.88 -12.17 -2.26
C ALA A 233 8.56 -11.09 -1.22
N GLN A 234 9.45 -10.91 -0.23
CA GLN A 234 9.47 -9.71 0.60
C GLN A 234 10.13 -8.58 -0.19
N SER A 235 9.52 -7.40 -0.19
CA SER A 235 10.20 -6.20 -0.67
C SER A 235 10.74 -5.44 0.54
N SER A 236 12.05 -5.29 0.62
CA SER A 236 12.67 -4.33 1.55
C SER A 236 12.23 -2.90 1.28
N ASN A 237 11.63 -2.63 0.12
CA ASN A 237 11.15 -1.34 -0.30
C ASN A 237 9.63 -1.16 -0.12
N LEU A 238 8.87 -2.17 0.32
CA LEU A 238 7.44 -2.05 0.65
C LEU A 238 7.21 -2.46 2.11
N LEU A 239 7.07 -1.49 3.00
CA LEU A 239 6.85 -1.71 4.43
C LEU A 239 5.48 -1.18 4.84
N TYR A 240 4.70 -1.94 5.61
CA TYR A 240 3.42 -1.47 6.14
C TYR A 240 3.52 -1.27 7.65
N SER A 241 3.39 -0.05 8.16
CA SER A 241 3.56 0.24 9.60
C SER A 241 2.32 -0.08 10.47
N GLY A 242 1.23 -0.55 9.85
CA GLY A 242 -0.11 -0.67 10.47
C GLY A 242 -1.03 0.51 10.12
N THR A 243 -0.47 1.67 9.81
CA THR A 243 -1.25 2.86 9.42
C THR A 243 -0.83 3.42 8.07
N ASP A 244 0.45 3.24 7.71
CA ASP A 244 1.05 3.76 6.48
C ASP A 244 1.73 2.63 5.70
N LEU A 245 1.75 2.77 4.37
CA LEU A 245 2.57 1.98 3.47
C LEU A 245 3.77 2.83 3.01
N THR A 246 4.99 2.35 3.22
CA THR A 246 6.21 2.97 2.70
C THR A 246 6.67 2.25 1.45
N VAL A 247 6.72 2.94 0.32
CA VAL A 247 7.14 2.42 -0.99
C VAL A 247 8.42 3.15 -1.44
N TYR A 248 9.56 2.46 -1.45
CA TYR A 248 10.89 3.06 -1.73
C TYR A 248 11.18 4.33 -0.90
N GLY A 249 10.79 4.34 0.38
CA GLY A 249 10.95 5.48 1.27
C GLY A 249 9.86 6.57 1.14
N ILE A 250 8.88 6.40 0.26
CA ILE A 250 7.70 7.26 0.14
C ILE A 250 6.60 6.73 1.04
N THR A 251 6.20 7.51 2.05
CA THR A 251 5.05 7.18 2.90
C THR A 251 3.75 7.44 2.14
N VAL A 252 2.83 6.48 2.14
CA VAL A 252 1.45 6.56 1.63
C VAL A 252 0.50 6.15 2.76
N GLY A 253 -0.25 7.10 3.32
CA GLY A 253 -1.13 6.81 4.46
C GLY A 253 -1.56 8.06 5.22
N ARG A 254 -1.44 8.00 6.54
CA ARG A 254 -1.87 9.00 7.54
C ARG A 254 -0.70 9.77 8.14
N GLY A 255 0.52 9.27 8.00
CA GLY A 255 1.74 9.86 8.56
C GLY A 255 1.82 9.74 10.07
N VAL A 256 2.72 10.51 10.68
CA VAL A 256 2.93 10.48 12.13
C VAL A 256 1.66 10.93 12.88
N GLY A 257 1.40 10.32 14.04
CA GLY A 257 0.17 10.50 14.80
C GLY A 257 -1.01 9.64 14.30
N ALA A 258 -0.91 9.07 13.09
CA ALA A 258 -1.85 8.09 12.55
C ALA A 258 -3.32 8.53 12.64
N LEU A 259 -3.62 9.81 12.36
CA LEU A 259 -5.00 10.33 12.43
C LEU A 259 -5.78 9.98 11.14
N PRO A 260 -7.03 9.47 11.20
CA PRO A 260 -7.74 8.94 10.02
C PRO A 260 -8.09 9.99 8.98
N SER A 261 -8.17 11.25 9.41
CA SER A 261 -8.49 12.39 8.55
C SER A 261 -7.32 12.83 7.66
N ASN A 262 -6.11 12.31 7.88
CA ASN A 262 -4.92 12.79 7.18
C ASN A 262 -4.63 11.94 5.94
N THR A 263 -4.14 12.59 4.89
CA THR A 263 -3.68 11.97 3.64
C THR A 263 -2.22 12.37 3.42
N VAL A 264 -1.31 11.40 3.36
CA VAL A 264 0.13 11.61 3.26
C VAL A 264 0.68 10.79 2.10
N VAL A 265 1.42 11.44 1.19
CA VAL A 265 2.12 10.81 0.06
C VAL A 265 3.47 11.51 -0.15
N GLY A 266 4.57 10.99 0.39
CA GLY A 266 5.89 11.61 0.22
C GLY A 266 6.97 11.08 1.15
N ALA A 267 8.23 11.22 0.75
CA ALA A 267 9.37 11.01 1.66
C ALA A 267 9.40 12.09 2.74
N ASN A 268 9.46 11.69 4.02
CA ASN A 268 9.42 12.59 5.17
C ASN A 268 8.19 13.54 5.21
N ALA A 269 7.13 13.25 4.45
CA ALA A 269 5.89 14.03 4.55
C ALA A 269 5.24 13.76 5.91
N LEU A 270 4.84 14.82 6.62
CA LEU A 270 4.18 14.74 7.92
C LEU A 270 4.91 13.82 8.94
N SER A 271 6.21 14.02 9.16
CA SER A 271 7.02 13.12 10.01
C SER A 271 7.34 13.63 11.42
N SER A 272 7.02 14.89 11.78
CA SER A 272 7.15 15.41 13.16
C SER A 272 5.91 15.14 14.01
N SER A 273 6.05 14.83 15.31
CA SER A 273 4.93 14.62 16.25
C SER A 273 3.77 15.60 16.03
N ASN A 274 2.63 15.08 15.57
CA ASN A 274 1.52 15.88 15.06
C ASN A 274 0.17 15.46 15.68
N THR A 275 -0.59 16.45 16.15
CA THR A 275 -1.96 16.30 16.67
C THR A 275 -3.03 16.89 15.74
N GLY A 276 -2.63 17.50 14.64
CA GLY A 276 -3.48 18.14 13.65
C GLY A 276 -4.24 17.15 12.76
N THR A 277 -5.52 17.45 12.54
CA THR A 277 -6.44 16.65 11.72
C THR A 277 -6.68 17.28 10.34
N SER A 278 -7.25 16.48 9.44
CA SER A 278 -7.64 16.87 8.07
C SER A 278 -6.49 17.48 7.26
N LEU A 279 -5.31 16.87 7.35
CA LEU A 279 -4.11 17.32 6.65
C LEU A 279 -3.92 16.57 5.33
N VAL A 280 -3.58 17.29 4.26
CA VAL A 280 -3.12 16.69 3.00
C VAL A 280 -1.64 17.05 2.83
N ALA A 281 -0.74 16.08 2.86
CA ALA A 281 0.70 16.26 2.70
C ALA A 281 1.23 15.41 1.53
N VAL A 282 1.40 16.02 0.37
CA VAL A 282 1.85 15.35 -0.85
C VAL A 282 3.16 15.98 -1.33
N GLY A 283 4.22 15.18 -1.43
CA GLY A 283 5.56 15.63 -1.82
C GLY A 283 6.58 15.47 -0.69
N GLU A 284 7.86 15.50 -1.04
CA GLU A 284 8.94 15.35 -0.07
C GLU A 284 8.90 16.46 0.98
N SER A 285 8.91 16.06 2.25
CA SER A 285 8.93 16.96 3.42
C SER A 285 7.80 18.01 3.42
N ALA A 286 6.67 17.70 2.77
CA ALA A 286 5.45 18.49 2.91
C ALA A 286 4.94 18.39 4.36
N LEU A 287 4.60 19.53 4.98
CA LEU A 287 4.17 19.60 6.39
C LEU A 287 5.18 18.96 7.39
N LEU A 288 6.48 18.97 7.06
CA LEU A 288 7.50 18.25 7.85
C LEU A 288 7.48 18.59 9.34
N SER A 289 7.35 19.88 9.68
CA SER A 289 7.44 20.38 11.06
C SER A 289 6.07 20.71 11.67
N ASN A 290 4.98 20.13 11.15
CA ASN A 290 3.65 20.41 11.67
C ASN A 290 3.39 19.74 13.01
N THR A 291 3.08 20.53 14.06
CA THR A 291 2.87 20.01 15.43
C THR A 291 1.39 19.91 15.82
N SER A 292 0.58 20.93 15.53
CA SER A 292 -0.86 20.93 15.87
C SER A 292 -1.76 21.65 14.85
N GLY A 293 -1.20 22.26 13.81
CA GLY A 293 -1.98 22.89 12.74
C GLY A 293 -2.91 21.87 12.06
N ALA A 294 -4.17 22.25 11.84
CA ALA A 294 -5.22 21.40 11.26
C ALA A 294 -5.76 21.96 9.93
N ASN A 295 -6.52 21.15 9.18
CA ASN A 295 -7.23 21.55 7.95
C ASN A 295 -6.34 22.18 6.86
N SER A 296 -5.09 21.75 6.74
CA SER A 296 -4.14 22.32 5.79
C SER A 296 -3.84 21.35 4.64
N THR A 297 -3.73 21.89 3.43
CA THR A 297 -3.34 21.17 2.21
C THR A 297 -1.96 21.64 1.79
N ALA A 298 -1.02 20.71 1.60
CA ALA A 298 0.35 20.95 1.19
C ALA A 298 0.71 19.97 0.06
N VAL A 299 0.90 20.50 -1.15
CA VAL A 299 1.21 19.72 -2.36
C VAL A 299 2.48 20.29 -3.01
N GLY A 300 3.57 19.54 -2.98
CA GLY A 300 4.87 19.94 -3.51
C GLY A 300 6.00 19.70 -2.51
N ARG A 301 7.23 19.56 -3.03
CA ARG A 301 8.41 19.42 -2.18
C ARG A 301 8.60 20.67 -1.32
N TYR A 302 8.72 20.46 -0.01
CA TYR A 302 8.81 21.51 1.01
C TYR A 302 7.62 22.48 1.08
N ALA A 303 6.43 22.10 0.60
CA ALA A 303 5.22 22.88 0.82
C ALA A 303 4.84 22.86 2.32
N LEU A 304 4.55 24.03 2.90
CA LEU A 304 4.20 24.16 4.34
C LEU A 304 5.24 23.57 5.31
N TYR A 305 6.53 23.61 4.96
CA TYR A 305 7.61 22.91 5.66
C TYR A 305 7.67 23.18 7.18
N ALA A 306 7.51 24.44 7.61
CA ALA A 306 7.72 24.88 9.00
C ALA A 306 6.43 25.15 9.83
N ASN A 307 5.27 24.56 9.48
CA ASN A 307 3.96 24.90 10.07
C ASN A 307 3.71 24.42 11.51
N ILE A 308 4.25 25.08 12.52
CA ILE A 308 4.12 24.68 13.94
C ILE A 308 2.64 24.54 14.37
N THR A 309 1.86 25.63 14.37
CA THR A 309 0.47 25.65 14.91
C THR A 309 -0.59 26.22 13.97
N GLY A 310 -0.21 26.75 12.81
CA GLY A 310 -1.13 27.40 11.87
C GLY A 310 -2.13 26.43 11.23
N GLY A 311 -3.41 26.80 11.14
CA GLY A 311 -4.46 25.98 10.54
C GLY A 311 -5.02 26.57 9.23
N SER A 312 -5.80 25.76 8.51
CA SER A 312 -6.56 26.21 7.33
C SER A 312 -5.72 26.81 6.21
N ASN A 313 -4.52 26.28 5.98
CA ASN A 313 -3.59 26.77 4.96
C ASN A 313 -3.60 25.88 3.72
N THR A 314 -3.55 26.47 2.53
CA THR A 314 -3.41 25.75 1.25
C THR A 314 -2.09 26.14 0.61
N ALA A 315 -1.17 25.20 0.41
CA ALA A 315 0.05 25.38 -0.37
C ALA A 315 0.15 24.36 -1.50
N SER A 316 0.43 24.85 -2.70
CA SER A 316 0.65 24.03 -3.89
C SER A 316 1.84 24.58 -4.68
N GLY A 317 2.98 23.90 -4.65
CA GLY A 317 4.21 24.29 -5.34
C GLY A 317 5.47 24.00 -4.52
N PHE A 318 6.62 24.00 -5.18
CA PHE A 318 7.91 23.86 -4.50
C PHE A 318 8.12 25.04 -3.55
N GLN A 319 8.32 24.74 -2.25
CA GLN A 319 8.52 25.73 -1.19
C GLN A 319 7.41 26.79 -1.04
N ALA A 320 6.18 26.48 -1.45
CA ALA A 320 5.02 27.33 -1.14
C ALA A 320 4.76 27.34 0.38
N LEU A 321 4.61 28.54 0.98
CA LEU A 321 4.47 28.73 2.45
C LEU A 321 5.57 28.05 3.29
N PHE A 322 6.81 28.02 2.78
CA PHE A 322 7.95 27.31 3.41
C PHE A 322 8.14 27.65 4.90
N SER A 323 8.09 28.94 5.26
CA SER A 323 8.42 29.43 6.61
C SER A 323 7.20 29.78 7.48
N ASN A 324 5.99 29.31 7.16
CA ASN A 324 4.78 29.60 7.95
C ASN A 324 4.88 28.92 9.32
N THR A 325 4.94 29.62 10.46
CA THR A 325 5.07 28.96 11.79
C THR A 325 3.76 28.90 12.57
N THR A 326 3.03 30.01 12.67
CA THR A 326 1.78 30.09 13.46
C THR A 326 0.59 30.61 12.67
N ALA A 327 0.79 31.12 11.46
CA ALA A 327 -0.25 31.80 10.71
C ALA A 327 -1.26 30.85 10.06
N SER A 328 -2.50 31.32 9.95
CA SER A 328 -3.65 30.55 9.48
C SER A 328 -4.35 31.24 8.31
N ASN A 329 -5.13 30.47 7.54
CA ASN A 329 -5.96 30.96 6.43
C ASN A 329 -5.15 31.52 5.25
N ASN A 330 -3.98 30.96 4.97
CA ASN A 330 -3.15 31.35 3.83
C ASN A 330 -3.39 30.44 2.63
N THR A 331 -3.42 31.01 1.42
CA THR A 331 -3.43 30.27 0.15
C THR A 331 -2.19 30.63 -0.64
N ALA A 332 -1.33 29.68 -0.97
CA ALA A 332 -0.11 29.86 -1.74
C ALA A 332 -0.02 28.84 -2.88
N VAL A 333 0.00 29.31 -4.13
CA VAL A 333 0.07 28.45 -5.31
C VAL A 333 1.17 28.93 -6.24
N GLY A 334 2.25 28.16 -6.37
CA GLY A 334 3.40 28.50 -7.22
C GLY A 334 4.74 28.23 -6.54
N TYR A 335 5.82 28.32 -7.32
CA TYR A 335 7.18 28.19 -6.80
C TYR A 335 7.50 29.36 -5.83
N GLN A 336 7.81 29.04 -4.58
CA GLN A 336 8.16 30.00 -3.53
C GLN A 336 7.09 31.08 -3.27
N ALA A 337 5.82 30.79 -3.55
CA ALA A 337 4.70 31.67 -3.18
C ALA A 337 4.61 31.76 -1.64
N ALA A 338 4.50 32.99 -1.11
CA ALA A 338 4.46 33.28 0.33
C ALA A 338 5.61 32.63 1.16
N TYR A 339 6.83 32.60 0.61
CA TYR A 339 7.98 31.87 1.18
C TYR A 339 8.36 32.25 2.63
N SER A 340 8.38 33.55 2.98
CA SER A 340 8.91 34.05 4.26
C SER A 340 7.85 34.49 5.29
N GLY A 341 6.59 34.06 5.16
CA GLY A 341 5.47 34.53 5.99
C GLY A 341 5.38 33.85 7.37
N VAL A 342 6.32 34.14 8.28
CA VAL A 342 6.38 33.50 9.63
C VAL A 342 5.04 33.65 10.40
N THR A 343 4.43 34.83 10.36
CA THR A 343 3.20 35.17 11.13
C THR A 343 2.06 35.81 10.31
N ALA A 344 2.24 35.93 9.00
CA ALA A 344 1.29 36.57 8.10
C ALA A 344 0.05 35.68 7.86
N ALA A 345 -1.13 36.09 8.35
CA ALA A 345 -2.39 35.35 8.18
C ALA A 345 -3.26 35.96 7.07
N ARG A 346 -4.18 35.16 6.51
CA ARG A 346 -5.12 35.63 5.46
C ARG A 346 -4.41 36.18 4.20
N VAL A 347 -3.31 35.54 3.80
CA VAL A 347 -2.57 35.88 2.58
C VAL A 347 -3.02 34.98 1.42
N THR A 348 -3.36 35.57 0.28
CA THR A 348 -3.57 34.85 -0.98
C THR A 348 -2.42 35.15 -1.94
N ALA A 349 -1.57 34.18 -2.24
CA ALA A 349 -0.40 34.32 -3.10
C ALA A 349 -0.43 33.28 -4.25
N VAL A 350 -0.63 33.71 -5.48
CA VAL A 350 -0.73 32.82 -6.65
C VAL A 350 0.23 33.29 -7.73
N GLY A 351 1.26 32.50 -8.03
CA GLY A 351 2.28 32.81 -9.02
C GLY A 351 3.70 32.48 -8.55
N TYR A 352 4.67 32.56 -9.47
CA TYR A 352 6.08 32.44 -9.13
C TYR A 352 6.49 33.59 -8.20
N GLN A 353 6.96 33.28 -7.00
CA GLN A 353 7.42 34.24 -6.00
C GLN A 353 6.41 35.33 -5.62
N ALA A 354 5.11 35.09 -5.81
CA ALA A 354 4.06 35.97 -5.32
C ALA A 354 4.15 36.06 -3.78
N ALA A 355 4.14 37.27 -3.23
CA ALA A 355 4.29 37.54 -1.80
C ALA A 355 5.53 36.89 -1.15
N ARG A 356 6.62 36.68 -1.90
CA ARG A 356 7.77 35.87 -1.45
C ARG A 356 8.34 36.35 -0.11
N SER A 357 8.64 37.64 0.01
CA SER A 357 9.20 38.26 1.21
C SER A 357 8.13 38.96 2.06
N ASN A 358 6.85 38.58 1.92
CA ASN A 358 5.75 39.21 2.63
C ASN A 358 5.69 38.74 4.09
N THR A 359 5.74 39.67 5.04
CA THR A 359 5.66 39.36 6.49
C THR A 359 4.37 39.88 7.15
N THR A 360 3.40 40.36 6.38
CA THR A 360 2.14 40.92 6.90
C THR A 360 0.88 40.17 6.49
N SER A 361 -0.16 40.31 7.30
CA SER A 361 -1.47 39.70 7.08
C SER A 361 -2.32 40.46 6.06
N GLU A 362 -3.37 39.79 5.58
CA GLU A 362 -4.47 40.40 4.80
C GLU A 362 -4.00 41.02 3.48
N THR A 363 -3.28 40.24 2.68
CA THR A 363 -2.79 40.66 1.36
C THR A 363 -3.20 39.68 0.28
N THR A 364 -3.42 40.20 -0.93
CA THR A 364 -3.70 39.40 -2.14
C THR A 364 -2.61 39.69 -3.17
N ALA A 365 -1.92 38.67 -3.64
CA ALA A 365 -0.85 38.73 -4.63
C ALA A 365 -1.09 37.69 -5.72
N PHE A 366 -1.35 38.12 -6.96
CA PHE A 366 -1.55 37.24 -8.11
C PHE A 366 -0.61 37.66 -9.24
N GLY A 367 0.31 36.78 -9.64
CA GLY A 367 1.26 37.02 -10.74
C GLY A 367 2.71 36.76 -10.36
N TYR A 368 3.59 36.86 -11.36
CA TYR A 368 5.05 36.73 -11.16
C TYR A 368 5.56 37.88 -10.29
N SER A 369 6.16 37.57 -9.15
CA SER A 369 6.75 38.53 -8.20
C SER A 369 5.81 39.67 -7.77
N ALA A 370 4.50 39.43 -7.77
CA ALA A 370 3.53 40.37 -7.21
C ALA A 370 3.75 40.47 -5.69
N LEU A 371 3.77 41.70 -5.14
CA LEU A 371 3.97 41.96 -3.71
C LEU A 371 5.26 41.34 -3.12
N TYR A 372 6.34 41.30 -3.90
CA TYR A 372 7.56 40.57 -3.56
C TYR A 372 8.20 40.98 -2.22
N ALA A 373 8.27 42.27 -1.88
CA ALA A 373 9.07 42.80 -0.76
C ALA A 373 8.28 43.44 0.41
N ASN A 374 7.04 43.01 0.67
CA ASN A 374 6.15 43.66 1.66
C ASN A 374 6.38 43.28 3.12
N THR A 375 7.04 44.15 3.89
CA THR A 375 7.45 43.83 5.27
C THR A 375 6.46 44.27 6.34
N THR A 376 5.79 45.42 6.18
CA THR A 376 4.88 45.99 7.21
C THR A 376 3.56 46.55 6.67
N GLY A 377 3.37 46.63 5.35
CA GLY A 377 2.10 47.10 4.76
C GLY A 377 0.98 46.08 4.83
N PHE A 378 -0.20 46.46 5.32
CA PHE A 378 -1.40 45.61 5.40
C PHE A 378 -2.38 45.93 4.26
N TYR A 379 -3.35 45.04 3.99
CA TYR A 379 -4.48 45.30 3.10
C TYR A 379 -4.11 45.64 1.64
N ASN A 380 -3.00 45.07 1.15
CA ASN A 380 -2.54 45.30 -0.21
C ASN A 380 -3.10 44.25 -1.18
N THR A 381 -3.60 44.69 -2.34
CA THR A 381 -4.02 43.85 -3.46
C THR A 381 -3.11 44.11 -4.65
N ALA A 382 -2.34 43.12 -5.08
CA ALA A 382 -1.41 43.17 -6.20
C ALA A 382 -1.74 42.08 -7.22
N ILE A 383 -2.20 42.46 -8.41
CA ILE A 383 -2.58 41.53 -9.48
C ILE A 383 -1.85 41.94 -10.75
N GLY A 384 -0.90 41.12 -11.20
CA GLY A 384 -0.07 41.36 -12.38
C GLY A 384 1.41 41.10 -12.10
N ARG A 385 2.19 40.96 -13.17
CA ARG A 385 3.65 40.79 -13.08
C ARG A 385 4.27 42.00 -12.38
N SER A 386 4.99 41.76 -11.28
CA SER A 386 5.70 42.77 -10.49
C SER A 386 4.84 43.93 -10.01
N SER A 387 3.52 43.73 -9.84
CA SER A 387 2.65 44.71 -9.19
C SER A 387 3.03 44.83 -7.71
N LEU A 388 3.18 46.06 -7.20
CA LEU A 388 3.61 46.35 -5.82
C LEU A 388 4.91 45.63 -5.39
N SER A 389 5.83 45.33 -6.31
CA SER A 389 6.96 44.44 -6.02
C SER A 389 7.93 44.97 -4.97
N THR A 390 8.09 46.30 -4.86
CA THR A 390 9.00 46.93 -3.88
C THR A 390 8.30 47.52 -2.67
N ASN A 391 6.98 47.32 -2.52
CA ASN A 391 6.23 47.87 -1.39
C ASN A 391 6.82 47.33 -0.10
N THR A 392 7.27 48.18 0.82
CA THR A 392 7.85 47.76 2.11
C THR A 392 6.87 48.03 3.24
N THR A 393 6.36 49.25 3.36
CA THR A 393 5.49 49.65 4.48
C THR A 393 4.13 50.23 4.07
N GLY A 394 3.93 50.53 2.79
CA GLY A 394 2.67 51.09 2.30
C GLY A 394 1.49 50.14 2.49
N ASP A 395 0.40 50.62 3.06
CA ASP A 395 -0.82 49.86 3.34
C ASP A 395 -2.00 50.30 2.44
N ASN A 396 -3.02 49.45 2.33
CA ASN A 396 -4.26 49.74 1.63
C ASN A 396 -4.09 50.10 0.13
N ASN A 397 -3.08 49.53 -0.54
CA ASN A 397 -2.86 49.76 -1.97
C ASN A 397 -3.53 48.70 -2.86
N VAL A 398 -4.06 49.12 -4.00
CA VAL A 398 -4.61 48.26 -5.06
C VAL A 398 -3.82 48.47 -6.34
N GLY A 399 -2.96 47.52 -6.69
CA GLY A 399 -2.27 47.42 -7.98
C GLY A 399 -2.89 46.34 -8.86
N LEU A 400 -3.43 46.69 -10.01
CA LEU A 400 -3.99 45.77 -11.01
C LEU A 400 -3.39 46.08 -12.39
N GLY A 401 -2.43 45.27 -12.83
CA GLY A 401 -1.71 45.44 -14.08
C GLY A 401 -0.23 45.12 -13.91
N ALA A 402 0.45 44.79 -15.01
CA ALA A 402 1.90 44.57 -14.98
C ALA A 402 2.61 45.86 -14.55
N GLU A 403 3.51 45.76 -13.57
CA GLU A 403 4.29 46.88 -13.03
C GLU A 403 3.45 48.05 -12.47
N SER A 404 2.18 47.80 -12.11
CA SER A 404 1.38 48.77 -11.35
C SER A 404 1.97 48.98 -9.95
N LEU A 405 2.17 50.24 -9.54
CA LEU A 405 2.82 50.61 -8.26
C LEU A 405 4.18 49.90 -8.03
N ASN A 406 4.94 49.63 -9.11
CA ASN A 406 6.13 48.79 -9.05
C ASN A 406 7.17 49.27 -8.04
N ALA A 407 7.42 50.58 -8.01
CA ALA A 407 8.42 51.26 -7.17
C ALA A 407 7.88 51.78 -5.83
N ASN A 408 6.61 51.50 -5.48
CA ASN A 408 6.02 51.98 -4.23
C ASN A 408 6.83 51.41 -3.07
N THR A 409 7.22 52.23 -2.10
CA THR A 409 7.94 51.78 -0.91
C THR A 409 7.08 51.99 0.33
N THR A 410 6.65 53.23 0.59
CA THR A 410 5.90 53.59 1.80
C THR A 410 4.53 54.23 1.53
N GLY A 411 4.21 54.57 0.27
CA GLY A 411 2.93 55.20 -0.08
C GLY A 411 1.74 54.28 0.22
N GLY A 412 0.68 54.82 0.84
CA GLY A 412 -0.52 54.08 1.19
C GLY A 412 -1.76 54.55 0.45
N GLN A 413 -2.83 53.75 0.50
CA GLN A 413 -4.16 54.12 -0.02
C GLN A 413 -4.19 54.47 -1.52
N ASN A 414 -3.30 53.90 -2.32
CA ASN A 414 -3.26 54.14 -3.76
C ASN A 414 -4.04 53.08 -4.55
N ILE A 415 -4.73 53.51 -5.61
CA ILE A 415 -5.39 52.66 -6.60
C ILE A 415 -4.68 52.84 -7.93
N ALA A 416 -4.06 51.80 -8.47
CA ALA A 416 -3.37 51.78 -9.76
C ALA A 416 -3.89 50.63 -10.62
N ILE A 417 -4.72 50.94 -11.61
CA ILE A 417 -5.35 49.96 -12.51
C ILE A 417 -4.87 50.22 -13.93
N GLY A 418 -4.02 49.35 -14.45
CA GLY A 418 -3.42 49.44 -15.78
C GLY A 418 -1.94 49.06 -15.74
N THR A 419 -1.40 48.65 -16.88
CA THR A 419 0.04 48.41 -17.01
C THR A 419 0.81 49.70 -16.74
N GLN A 420 1.77 49.63 -15.81
CA GLN A 420 2.62 50.74 -15.38
C GLN A 420 1.86 51.96 -14.80
N ALA A 421 0.62 51.79 -14.34
CA ALA A 421 -0.07 52.83 -13.58
C ALA A 421 0.65 53.10 -12.26
N LEU A 422 0.94 54.37 -11.94
CA LEU A 422 1.75 54.80 -10.78
C LEU A 422 3.09 54.04 -10.63
N SER A 423 3.70 53.61 -11.74
CA SER A 423 4.87 52.71 -11.69
C SER A 423 6.06 53.28 -10.91
N SER A 424 6.28 54.60 -10.96
CA SER A 424 7.37 55.28 -10.25
C SER A 424 6.98 55.86 -8.89
N ASN A 425 5.75 55.62 -8.41
CA ASN A 425 5.35 56.11 -7.08
C ASN A 425 6.27 55.53 -6.02
N THR A 426 6.83 56.35 -5.14
CA THR A 426 7.69 55.87 -4.05
C THR A 426 7.00 56.05 -2.71
N THR A 427 6.59 57.28 -2.39
CA THR A 427 6.03 57.62 -1.08
C THR A 427 4.65 58.27 -1.12
N ALA A 428 4.15 58.66 -2.30
CA ALA A 428 2.88 59.38 -2.39
C ALA A 428 1.68 58.49 -2.03
N SER A 429 0.65 59.09 -1.44
CA SER A 429 -0.52 58.39 -0.89
C SER A 429 -1.85 58.93 -1.40
N GLY A 430 -2.88 58.10 -1.36
CA GLY A 430 -4.27 58.48 -1.71
C GLY A 430 -4.50 58.73 -3.21
N GLY A 431 -3.59 58.30 -4.08
CA GLY A 431 -3.71 58.49 -5.53
C GLY A 431 -4.61 57.45 -6.21
N THR A 432 -5.39 57.87 -7.19
CA THR A 432 -6.15 56.99 -8.10
C THR A 432 -5.60 57.16 -9.52
N ALA A 433 -5.08 56.10 -10.11
CA ALA A 433 -4.63 56.03 -11.49
C ALA A 433 -5.27 54.85 -12.23
N VAL A 434 -5.97 55.12 -13.32
CA VAL A 434 -6.68 54.11 -14.11
C VAL A 434 -6.37 54.31 -15.60
N GLY A 435 -5.60 53.39 -16.19
CA GLY A 435 -5.18 53.43 -17.59
C GLY A 435 -3.72 53.00 -17.77
N TYR A 436 -3.35 52.70 -19.01
CA TYR A 436 -1.95 52.43 -19.35
C TYR A 436 -1.09 53.67 -19.04
N GLN A 437 -0.07 53.49 -18.20
CA GLN A 437 0.86 54.54 -17.78
C GLN A 437 0.19 55.79 -17.17
N ALA A 438 -1.00 55.66 -16.58
CA ALA A 438 -1.61 56.75 -15.83
C ALA A 438 -0.77 57.07 -14.57
N GLY A 439 -0.40 58.33 -14.39
CA GLY A 439 0.47 58.78 -13.29
C GLY A 439 1.87 58.14 -13.29
N TYR A 440 2.38 57.72 -14.45
CA TYR A 440 3.58 56.89 -14.58
C TYR A 440 4.79 57.36 -13.76
N SER A 441 5.17 58.64 -13.89
CA SER A 441 6.32 59.25 -13.20
C SER A 441 5.95 59.97 -11.90
N ASN A 442 4.74 59.78 -11.37
CA ASN A 442 4.40 60.34 -10.07
C ASN A 442 5.31 59.74 -9.00
N THR A 443 6.15 60.53 -8.33
CA THR A 443 6.94 60.03 -7.19
C THR A 443 6.39 60.52 -5.85
N ASN A 444 5.78 61.73 -5.82
CA ASN A 444 5.51 62.50 -4.60
C ASN A 444 4.15 63.24 -4.56
N VAL A 445 3.27 63.10 -5.57
CA VAL A 445 1.96 63.78 -5.60
C VAL A 445 0.92 62.99 -4.86
N ASP A 446 0.56 63.45 -3.66
CA ASP A 446 -0.55 62.91 -2.89
C ASP A 446 -1.90 63.25 -3.53
N SER A 447 -2.89 62.36 -3.39
CA SER A 447 -4.26 62.58 -3.88
C SER A 447 -4.38 62.88 -5.39
N LEU A 448 -3.48 62.32 -6.22
CA LEU A 448 -3.59 62.35 -7.68
C LEU A 448 -4.87 61.63 -8.15
N THR A 449 -5.58 62.18 -9.13
CA THR A 449 -6.58 61.47 -9.92
C THR A 449 -6.15 61.46 -11.38
N ALA A 450 -5.77 60.31 -11.92
CA ALA A 450 -5.29 60.15 -13.30
C ALA A 450 -6.08 59.03 -14.00
N VAL A 451 -7.04 59.37 -14.85
CA VAL A 451 -7.92 58.39 -15.53
C VAL A 451 -7.79 58.55 -17.04
N GLY A 452 -7.20 57.56 -17.71
CA GLY A 452 -7.01 57.54 -19.16
C GLY A 452 -5.61 57.07 -19.56
N TYR A 453 -5.42 56.79 -20.85
CA TYR A 453 -4.10 56.47 -21.40
C TYR A 453 -3.13 57.64 -21.18
N GLN A 454 -2.04 57.40 -20.44
CA GLN A 454 -1.00 58.38 -20.13
C GLN A 454 -1.52 59.68 -19.49
N ALA A 455 -2.65 59.63 -18.76
CA ALA A 455 -3.10 60.77 -17.96
C ALA A 455 -2.07 61.08 -16.86
N ALA A 456 -1.72 62.34 -16.67
CA ALA A 456 -0.71 62.79 -15.70
C ALA A 456 0.66 62.06 -15.82
N TYR A 457 1.09 61.74 -17.05
CA TYR A 457 2.25 60.87 -17.29
C TYR A 457 3.53 61.31 -16.59
N THR A 458 3.92 62.59 -16.71
CA THR A 458 5.12 63.13 -16.04
C THR A 458 4.86 63.87 -14.73
N ALA A 459 3.66 63.75 -14.15
CA ALA A 459 3.26 64.58 -13.01
C ALA A 459 4.16 64.39 -11.80
N ASN A 460 5.15 65.29 -11.62
CA ASN A 460 6.06 65.25 -10.49
C ASN A 460 6.23 66.58 -9.74
N PRO A 461 5.16 67.36 -9.49
CA PRO A 461 5.29 68.49 -8.60
C PRO A 461 5.51 68.05 -7.15
N THR A 462 6.29 68.83 -6.40
CA THR A 462 6.40 68.68 -4.95
C THR A 462 5.15 69.26 -4.28
N GLY A 463 4.26 68.37 -3.82
CA GLY A 463 3.02 68.72 -3.14
C GLY A 463 1.88 69.15 -4.07
N GLY A 464 0.64 69.16 -3.56
CA GLY A 464 -0.56 69.57 -4.30
C GLY A 464 -1.34 68.42 -4.93
N ARG A 465 -2.51 68.74 -5.51
CA ARG A 465 -3.45 67.76 -6.10
C ARG A 465 -3.48 67.90 -7.62
N ILE A 466 -3.66 66.82 -8.35
CA ILE A 466 -3.85 66.86 -9.81
C ILE A 466 -5.07 66.01 -10.16
N VAL A 467 -5.94 66.53 -11.02
CA VAL A 467 -7.05 65.77 -11.61
C VAL A 467 -6.87 65.77 -13.12
N ALA A 468 -6.48 64.63 -13.68
CA ALA A 468 -6.27 64.40 -15.11
C ALA A 468 -7.21 63.29 -15.57
N VAL A 469 -8.24 63.64 -16.35
CA VAL A 469 -9.23 62.68 -16.86
C VAL A 469 -9.30 62.80 -18.37
N GLY A 470 -8.85 61.77 -19.08
CA GLY A 470 -8.78 61.74 -20.54
C GLY A 470 -7.42 61.27 -21.04
N ARG A 471 -7.35 60.95 -22.33
CA ARG A 471 -6.11 60.54 -22.98
C ARG A 471 -5.10 61.69 -22.94
N GLN A 472 -3.95 61.46 -22.32
CA GLN A 472 -2.84 62.42 -22.23
C GLN A 472 -3.27 63.78 -21.61
N ALA A 473 -4.30 63.80 -20.76
CA ALA A 473 -4.61 64.96 -19.94
C ALA A 473 -3.43 65.21 -18.98
N LEU A 474 -2.97 66.46 -18.86
CA LEU A 474 -1.86 66.86 -17.98
C LEU A 474 -0.57 66.03 -18.18
N TYR A 475 -0.32 65.62 -19.43
CA TYR A 475 0.76 64.70 -19.79
C TYR A 475 2.15 65.19 -19.36
N GLN A 476 2.46 66.48 -19.58
CA GLN A 476 3.72 67.12 -19.19
C GLN A 476 3.50 68.18 -18.10
N THR A 477 3.44 67.73 -16.84
CA THR A 477 3.39 68.60 -15.66
C THR A 477 4.68 68.46 -14.85
N SER A 478 5.50 69.51 -14.79
CA SER A 478 6.82 69.47 -14.13
C SER A 478 6.74 69.96 -12.68
N THR A 479 6.24 71.20 -12.47
CA THR A 479 6.11 71.83 -11.14
C THR A 479 4.70 72.34 -10.84
N GLY A 480 3.80 72.34 -11.84
CA GLY A 480 2.43 72.83 -11.69
C GLY A 480 1.56 71.97 -10.77
N THR A 481 1.00 72.58 -9.72
CA THR A 481 0.12 71.94 -8.73
C THR A 481 -1.32 72.37 -8.86
N ASN A 482 -2.26 71.59 -8.30
CA ASN A 482 -3.68 71.94 -8.21
C ASN A 482 -4.36 72.14 -9.56
N ASN A 483 -3.89 71.46 -10.61
CA ASN A 483 -4.48 71.54 -11.95
C ASN A 483 -5.56 70.46 -12.13
N THR A 484 -6.67 70.84 -12.77
CA THR A 484 -7.79 69.95 -13.13
C THR A 484 -7.99 69.97 -14.64
N GLY A 485 -7.51 68.96 -15.36
CA GLY A 485 -7.71 68.78 -16.80
C GLY A 485 -8.63 67.59 -17.09
N VAL A 486 -9.75 67.84 -17.75
CA VAL A 486 -10.73 66.84 -18.18
C VAL A 486 -10.96 66.96 -19.68
N GLY A 487 -10.55 65.94 -20.43
CA GLY A 487 -10.61 65.90 -21.89
C GLY A 487 -9.34 65.30 -22.49
N SER A 488 -9.42 64.88 -23.75
CA SER A 488 -8.24 64.47 -24.50
C SER A 488 -7.28 65.65 -24.63
N TYR A 489 -6.01 65.46 -24.28
CA TYR A 489 -4.98 66.50 -24.33
C TYR A 489 -5.25 67.79 -23.52
N ALA A 490 -6.18 67.78 -22.55
CA ALA A 490 -6.38 68.92 -21.67
C ALA A 490 -5.07 69.21 -20.90
N PHE A 491 -4.56 70.45 -20.97
CA PHE A 491 -3.29 70.86 -20.38
C PHE A 491 -2.08 69.98 -20.73
N TYR A 492 -2.00 69.51 -21.99
CA TYR A 492 -0.96 68.57 -22.43
C TYR A 492 0.47 68.99 -22.06
N THR A 493 0.85 70.27 -22.21
CA THR A 493 2.20 70.78 -21.89
C THR A 493 2.23 71.73 -20.68
N ASN A 494 1.33 71.58 -19.71
CA ASN A 494 1.31 72.48 -18.55
C ASN A 494 2.48 72.26 -17.57
N SER A 495 3.64 72.83 -17.91
CA SER A 495 4.89 72.58 -17.19
C SER A 495 4.91 73.22 -15.79
N THR A 496 4.47 74.48 -15.64
CA THR A 496 4.65 75.29 -14.42
C THR A 496 3.37 75.87 -13.83
N GLY A 497 2.26 75.88 -14.57
CA GLY A 497 1.03 76.56 -14.17
C GLY A 497 0.38 75.90 -12.96
N VAL A 498 -0.13 76.71 -12.03
CA VAL A 498 -0.79 76.25 -10.79
C VAL A 498 -2.27 76.60 -10.82
N LYS A 499 -3.14 75.79 -10.21
CA LYS A 499 -4.59 76.07 -10.05
C LYS A 499 -5.36 76.29 -11.35
N ASN A 500 -4.94 75.66 -12.46
CA ASN A 500 -5.67 75.76 -13.72
C ASN A 500 -6.80 74.72 -13.79
N SER A 501 -7.94 75.10 -14.37
CA SER A 501 -9.11 74.24 -14.60
C SER A 501 -9.45 74.19 -16.09
N GLY A 502 -9.54 73.00 -16.66
CA GLY A 502 -9.59 72.76 -18.10
C GLY A 502 -10.58 71.65 -18.41
N PHE A 503 -11.59 71.92 -19.22
CA PHE A 503 -12.64 70.98 -19.59
C PHE A 503 -12.89 71.01 -21.10
N GLY A 504 -12.49 69.97 -21.82
CA GLY A 504 -12.61 69.87 -23.28
C GLY A 504 -11.38 69.27 -23.96
N ASP A 505 -11.52 68.89 -25.23
CA ASP A 505 -10.37 68.45 -26.02
C ASP A 505 -9.41 69.61 -26.27
N GLN A 506 -8.12 69.40 -25.94
CA GLN A 506 -7.05 70.40 -26.03
C GLN A 506 -7.31 71.71 -25.25
N ALA A 507 -8.21 71.70 -24.26
CA ALA A 507 -8.41 72.85 -23.37
C ALA A 507 -7.10 73.17 -22.64
N GLY A 508 -6.58 74.38 -22.83
CA GLY A 508 -5.32 74.80 -22.22
C GLY A 508 -4.07 74.03 -22.68
N TYR A 509 -4.02 73.53 -23.92
CA TYR A 509 -2.92 72.65 -24.37
C TYR A 509 -1.50 73.17 -24.08
N TYR A 510 -1.21 74.46 -24.32
CA TYR A 510 0.12 75.07 -24.12
C TYR A 510 0.26 75.95 -22.87
N GLN A 511 -0.52 75.71 -21.81
CA GLN A 511 -0.58 76.61 -20.65
C GLN A 511 0.69 76.62 -19.81
N THR A 512 1.24 77.80 -19.50
CA THR A 512 2.27 77.94 -18.44
C THR A 512 1.86 78.86 -17.28
N GLY A 513 0.78 79.64 -17.46
CA GLY A 513 0.23 80.55 -16.45
C GLY A 513 -0.58 79.84 -15.36
N SER A 514 -0.92 80.59 -14.30
CA SER A 514 -1.67 80.07 -13.15
C SER A 514 -3.10 80.63 -13.10
N ASP A 515 -3.97 79.97 -12.34
CA ASP A 515 -5.33 80.42 -12.05
C ASP A 515 -6.19 80.66 -13.30
N ASN A 516 -5.99 79.85 -14.36
CA ASN A 516 -6.79 79.93 -15.58
C ASN A 516 -7.94 78.93 -15.60
N THR A 517 -9.06 79.32 -16.23
CA THR A 517 -10.21 78.47 -16.53
C THR A 517 -10.40 78.36 -18.03
N ALA A 518 -10.37 77.15 -18.59
CA ALA A 518 -10.57 76.86 -20.00
C ALA A 518 -11.67 75.80 -20.18
N ILE A 519 -12.82 76.18 -20.71
CA ILE A 519 -13.97 75.28 -20.90
C ILE A 519 -14.38 75.32 -22.37
N GLY A 520 -14.25 74.21 -23.08
CA GLY A 520 -14.50 74.09 -24.51
C GLY A 520 -13.31 73.52 -25.27
N SER A 521 -13.56 73.01 -26.48
CA SER A 521 -12.48 72.50 -27.34
C SER A 521 -11.54 73.63 -27.73
N THR A 522 -10.23 73.42 -27.57
CA THR A 522 -9.15 74.39 -27.86
C THR A 522 -9.28 75.74 -27.14
N ALA A 523 -10.09 75.82 -26.08
CA ALA A 523 -10.18 77.02 -25.26
C ALA A 523 -8.81 77.30 -24.61
N LEU A 524 -8.35 78.54 -24.70
CA LEU A 524 -7.08 78.99 -24.11
C LEU A 524 -5.87 78.16 -24.56
N ILE A 525 -5.79 77.74 -25.82
CA ILE A 525 -4.72 76.85 -26.27
C ILE A 525 -3.34 77.54 -26.23
N GLY A 526 -3.28 78.85 -26.49
CA GLY A 526 -2.05 79.55 -26.88
C GLY A 526 -1.24 80.25 -25.78
N ASN A 527 -1.52 80.06 -24.49
CA ASN A 527 -0.90 80.85 -23.41
C ASN A 527 0.49 80.35 -23.04
N VAL A 528 1.43 80.55 -23.97
CA VAL A 528 2.80 80.06 -23.90
C VAL A 528 3.76 81.13 -23.37
N SER A 529 4.54 80.73 -22.36
CA SER A 529 5.79 81.32 -21.85
C SER A 529 5.71 82.32 -20.67
N GLY A 530 6.39 81.93 -19.58
CA GLY A 530 6.97 82.81 -18.55
C GLY A 530 6.01 83.60 -17.67
N SER A 531 5.24 82.96 -16.77
CA SER A 531 4.32 83.58 -15.77
C SER A 531 3.25 84.56 -16.28
N SER A 532 3.38 85.07 -17.51
CA SER A 532 2.44 85.91 -18.21
C SER A 532 1.40 85.02 -18.89
N GLY A 533 0.13 85.25 -18.59
CA GLY A 533 -0.95 84.37 -19.00
C GLY A 533 -1.78 83.82 -17.86
N SER A 534 -1.86 84.54 -16.74
CA SER A 534 -2.58 84.07 -15.54
C SER A 534 -3.95 84.72 -15.40
N TYR A 535 -4.83 84.14 -14.60
CA TYR A 535 -6.15 84.69 -14.29
C TYR A 535 -7.08 84.86 -15.51
N ASN A 536 -6.96 84.00 -16.52
CA ASN A 536 -7.81 84.05 -17.71
C ASN A 536 -9.00 83.09 -17.58
N THR A 537 -10.18 83.51 -18.04
CA THR A 537 -11.38 82.69 -18.15
C THR A 537 -11.83 82.61 -19.61
N ALA A 538 -11.74 81.42 -20.21
CA ALA A 538 -12.20 81.12 -21.56
C ALA A 538 -13.33 80.08 -21.49
N VAL A 539 -14.53 80.44 -21.94
CA VAL A 539 -15.69 79.53 -21.97
C VAL A 539 -16.32 79.53 -23.36
N GLY A 540 -16.15 78.44 -24.09
CA GLY A 540 -16.58 78.27 -25.48
C GLY A 540 -15.48 77.66 -26.33
N SER A 541 -15.85 77.03 -27.45
CA SER A 541 -14.86 76.46 -28.36
C SER A 541 -14.00 77.56 -28.98
N ALA A 542 -12.68 77.40 -28.91
CA ALA A 542 -11.68 78.36 -29.36
C ALA A 542 -11.78 79.77 -28.70
N ALA A 543 -12.39 79.90 -27.53
CA ALA A 543 -12.32 81.14 -26.75
C ALA A 543 -10.88 81.40 -26.27
N LEU A 544 -10.38 82.63 -26.42
CA LEU A 544 -8.99 83.01 -26.13
C LEU A 544 -7.93 82.12 -26.79
N PHE A 545 -8.22 81.60 -27.99
CA PHE A 545 -7.35 80.64 -28.69
C PHE A 545 -5.91 81.18 -28.88
N SER A 546 -5.77 82.47 -29.19
CA SER A 546 -4.47 83.11 -29.46
C SER A 546 -3.96 83.96 -28.29
N ASN A 547 -4.50 83.80 -27.09
CA ASN A 547 -3.98 84.52 -25.93
C ASN A 547 -2.60 83.96 -25.55
N THR A 548 -1.53 84.69 -25.84
CA THR A 548 -0.14 84.24 -25.62
C THR A 548 0.43 84.59 -24.26
N THR A 549 0.24 85.83 -23.80
CA THR A 549 0.80 86.34 -22.54
C THR A 549 -0.17 87.19 -21.72
N ALA A 550 -1.36 87.49 -22.27
CA ALA A 550 -2.28 88.40 -21.61
C ALA A 550 -2.91 87.72 -20.38
N SER A 551 -3.04 88.50 -19.32
CA SER A 551 -3.57 88.05 -18.02
C SER A 551 -4.86 88.81 -17.70
N ASN A 552 -5.71 88.24 -16.84
CA ASN A 552 -6.98 88.83 -16.40
C ASN A 552 -8.03 89.01 -17.52
N ASN A 553 -8.01 88.14 -18.54
CA ASN A 553 -8.99 88.19 -19.62
C ASN A 553 -10.20 87.31 -19.32
N THR A 554 -11.37 87.72 -19.77
CA THR A 554 -12.58 86.88 -19.77
C THR A 554 -13.19 86.89 -21.16
N ALA A 555 -13.36 85.72 -21.75
CA ALA A 555 -14.09 85.56 -23.01
C ALA A 555 -15.08 84.39 -22.90
N VAL A 556 -16.31 84.65 -23.35
CA VAL A 556 -17.40 83.68 -23.35
C VAL A 556 -18.04 83.66 -24.73
N GLY A 557 -18.03 82.51 -25.40
CA GLY A 557 -18.57 82.32 -26.74
C GLY A 557 -17.66 81.52 -27.67
N TYR A 558 -18.17 81.18 -28.85
CA TYR A 558 -17.38 80.54 -29.91
C TYR A 558 -16.40 81.55 -30.51
N GLN A 559 -15.10 81.20 -30.55
CA GLN A 559 -14.03 82.06 -31.06
C GLN A 559 -13.98 83.47 -30.42
N ALA A 560 -14.44 83.59 -29.17
CA ALA A 560 -14.44 84.86 -28.46
C ALA A 560 -13.04 85.18 -27.91
N GLY A 561 -12.54 86.38 -28.22
CA GLY A 561 -11.29 86.93 -27.67
C GLY A 561 -10.04 86.45 -28.40
#